data_AF-A0A959C6F2-F1
#
_entry.id   AF-A0A959C6F2-F1
#
_cell.length_a   1.000
_cell.length_b   1.000
_cell.length_c   1.000
_cell.angle_alpha   90.00
_cell.angle_beta   90.00
_cell.angle_gamma   90.00
#
_symmetry.space_group_name_H-M   'P 1'
#
loop_
_entity.id
_entity.type
_entity.pdbx_description
1 polymer ?
#
loop_
_entity_poly.entity_id
_entity_poly.type
_entity_poly.pdbx_seq_one_letter_code
_entity_poly.pdbx_strand_id
1 'polypeptide(L)'
;GQARELGAKVSSIHLRFLSPMEPGLKDIFKRFKKVVTVELNYSDDPNAPLITPENRRYSQLAWLLRASTLVDIDCFSNVQGQPIRPGSILQMIKKEVNL
;
A
#
# COMPACT_ATOMS: atom_id res chain seq x y z
N GLY A 1 0.26 -18.37 -3.91
CA GLY A 1 -0.50 -17.26 -3.32
C GLY A 1 -1.47 -16.78 -4.37
N GLN A 2 -2.76 -16.73 -4.05
CA GLN A 2 -3.86 -16.68 -5.03
C GLN A 2 -3.67 -15.66 -6.17
N ALA A 3 -3.17 -14.45 -5.90
CA ALA A 3 -2.92 -13.46 -6.96
C ALA A 3 -1.88 -13.94 -8.01
N ARG A 4 -0.77 -14.54 -7.57
CA ARG A 4 0.26 -15.07 -8.48
C ARG A 4 -0.24 -16.27 -9.29
N GLU A 5 -1.11 -17.10 -8.71
CA GLU A 5 -1.75 -18.22 -9.41
C GLU A 5 -2.67 -17.73 -10.55
N LEU A 6 -3.24 -16.53 -10.42
CA LEU A 6 -4.00 -15.85 -11.46
C LEU A 6 -3.12 -15.08 -12.46
N GLY A 7 -1.79 -15.23 -12.41
CA GLY A 7 -0.85 -14.58 -13.32
C GLY A 7 -0.37 -13.18 -12.90
N ALA A 8 -0.76 -12.68 -11.70
CA ALA A 8 -0.32 -11.38 -11.21
C ALA A 8 1.20 -11.35 -10.97
N LYS A 9 1.89 -10.34 -11.55
CA LYS A 9 3.30 -10.04 -11.25
C LYS A 9 3.41 -9.17 -10.00
N VAL A 10 3.17 -9.77 -8.83
CA VAL A 10 3.14 -9.08 -7.53
C VAL A 10 4.13 -9.67 -6.54
N SER A 11 4.58 -8.84 -5.59
CA SER A 11 5.35 -9.26 -4.42
C SER A 11 4.86 -8.53 -3.18
N SER A 12 5.19 -9.06 -2.01
CA SER A 12 4.89 -8.44 -0.73
C SER A 12 6.10 -8.53 0.20
N ILE A 13 6.16 -7.60 1.15
CA ILE A 13 7.11 -7.57 2.25
C ILE A 13 6.33 -7.21 3.52
N HIS A 14 6.72 -7.80 4.65
CA HIS A 14 6.21 -7.44 5.97
C HIS A 14 7.36 -6.83 6.76
N LEU A 15 7.25 -5.54 7.07
CA LEU A 15 8.24 -4.84 7.89
C LEU A 15 8.09 -5.31 9.34
N ARG A 16 9.19 -5.66 9.99
CA ARG A 16 9.23 -6.12 11.38
C ARG A 16 9.47 -4.95 12.34
N PHE A 17 10.17 -3.92 11.90
CA PHE A 17 10.44 -2.73 12.67
C PHE A 17 10.42 -1.48 11.79
N LEU A 18 10.04 -0.34 12.39
CA LEU A 18 9.97 0.95 11.70
C LEU A 18 11.03 1.95 12.19
N SER A 19 11.64 1.69 13.35
CA SER A 19 12.64 2.56 13.96
C SER A 19 13.78 1.73 14.57
N PRO A 20 15.03 1.86 14.05
CA PRO A 20 15.36 2.57 12.81
C PRO A 20 14.65 1.93 11.60
N MET A 21 14.37 2.67 10.53
CA MET A 21 13.69 2.10 9.35
C MET A 21 14.51 0.93 8.76
N GLU A 22 13.85 -0.15 8.32
CA GLU A 22 14.52 -1.26 7.66
C GLU A 22 15.33 -0.76 6.43
N PRO A 23 16.60 -1.18 6.28
CA PRO A 23 17.45 -0.68 5.19
C PRO A 23 17.07 -1.26 3.83
N GLY A 24 17.45 -0.58 2.75
CA GLY A 24 17.30 -1.08 1.37
C GLY A 24 15.89 -0.96 0.77
N LEU A 25 14.90 -0.47 1.52
CA LEU A 25 13.51 -0.33 1.04
C LEU A 25 13.40 0.49 -0.24
N LYS A 26 14.14 1.60 -0.36
CA LYS A 26 14.15 2.45 -1.56
C LYS A 26 14.55 1.68 -2.83
N ASP A 27 15.59 0.87 -2.75
CA ASP A 27 16.10 0.10 -3.90
C ASP A 27 15.21 -1.08 -4.25
N ILE A 28 14.49 -1.62 -3.26
CA ILE A 28 13.44 -2.61 -3.49
C ILE A 28 12.27 -1.95 -4.21
N PHE A 29 11.74 -0.85 -3.67
CA PHE A 29 10.55 -0.17 -4.18
C PHE A 29 10.71 0.30 -5.63
N LYS A 30 11.89 0.79 -6.02
CA LYS A 30 12.20 1.19 -7.40
C LYS A 30 12.05 0.08 -8.45
N ARG A 31 12.04 -1.19 -8.04
CA ARG A 31 11.86 -2.35 -8.95
C ARG A 31 10.40 -2.61 -9.31
N PHE A 32 9.47 -1.91 -8.66
CA PHE A 32 8.04 -2.09 -8.84
C PHE A 32 7.43 -0.87 -9.53
N LYS A 33 6.50 -1.13 -10.45
CA LYS A 33 5.75 -0.07 -11.14
C LYS A 33 4.80 0.67 -10.22
N LYS A 34 4.28 -0.02 -9.19
CA LYS A 34 3.39 0.52 -8.16
C LYS A 34 3.75 -0.12 -6.83
N VAL A 35 3.78 0.70 -5.78
CA VAL A 35 3.99 0.26 -4.39
C VAL A 35 2.80 0.73 -3.57
N VAL A 36 2.23 -0.17 -2.78
CA VAL A 36 1.02 0.06 -1.99
C VAL A 36 1.24 -0.50 -0.60
N THR A 37 0.91 0.26 0.44
CA THR A 37 0.81 -0.27 1.81
C THR A 37 -0.56 -0.92 2.04
N VAL A 38 -0.59 -1.96 2.88
CA VAL A 38 -1.84 -2.57 3.35
C VAL A 38 -1.86 -2.43 4.87
N GLU A 39 -2.74 -1.58 5.41
CA GLU A 39 -2.72 -1.25 6.83
C GLU A 39 -4.10 -0.94 7.41
N LEU A 40 -4.28 -1.22 8.70
CA LEU A 40 -5.49 -0.87 9.45
C LEU A 40 -5.37 0.54 10.01
N ASN A 41 -5.55 1.52 9.12
CA ASN A 41 -5.43 2.93 9.44
C ASN A 41 -6.34 3.77 8.56
N TYR A 42 -6.58 5.00 8.95
CA TYR A 42 -7.35 5.94 8.15
C TYR A 42 -6.52 6.44 6.94
N SER A 43 -7.17 6.52 5.79
CA SER A 43 -6.75 7.31 4.64
C SER A 43 -7.98 7.86 3.93
N ASP A 44 -7.83 8.92 3.16
CA ASP A 44 -8.90 9.42 2.30
C ASP A 44 -9.08 8.53 1.08
N ASP A 45 -10.34 8.23 0.73
CA ASP A 45 -10.67 7.66 -0.57
C ASP A 45 -10.30 8.70 -1.65
N PRO A 46 -9.43 8.35 -2.61
CA PRO A 46 -9.04 9.28 -3.67
C PRO A 46 -10.22 9.74 -4.56
N ASN A 47 -11.38 9.09 -4.48
CA ASN A 47 -12.59 9.45 -5.21
C ASN A 47 -13.66 10.12 -4.34
N ALA A 48 -13.38 10.35 -3.05
CA ALA A 48 -14.33 11.04 -2.18
C ALA A 48 -14.48 12.52 -2.59
N PRO A 49 -15.68 13.12 -2.35
CA PRO A 49 -15.89 14.54 -2.61
C PRO A 49 -14.83 15.41 -1.94
N LEU A 50 -14.36 16.45 -2.65
CA LEU A 50 -13.37 17.43 -2.19
C LEU A 50 -11.94 16.88 -1.94
N ILE A 51 -11.69 15.60 -2.19
CA ILE A 51 -10.34 15.02 -2.14
C ILE A 51 -9.63 15.25 -3.49
N THR A 52 -8.42 15.79 -3.42
CA THR A 52 -7.53 16.02 -4.55
C THR A 52 -6.17 15.37 -4.28
N PRO A 53 -5.32 15.16 -5.30
CA PRO A 53 -3.97 14.65 -5.10
C PRO A 53 -3.14 15.46 -4.09
N GLU A 54 -3.41 16.76 -3.96
CA GLU A 54 -2.68 17.67 -3.09
C GLU A 54 -3.14 17.64 -1.63
N ASN A 55 -4.40 17.29 -1.37
CA ASN A 55 -4.97 17.31 -0.02
C ASN A 55 -5.29 15.92 0.56
N ARG A 56 -5.15 14.85 -0.24
CA ARG A 56 -5.41 13.47 0.19
C ARG A 56 -4.51 13.09 1.37
N ARG A 57 -5.12 12.65 2.45
CA ARG A 57 -4.41 12.08 3.60
C ARG A 57 -4.10 10.61 3.32
N TYR A 58 -2.81 10.30 3.19
CA TYR A 58 -2.32 8.93 3.16
C TYR A 58 -2.35 8.32 4.56
N SER A 59 -2.39 7.00 4.62
CA SER A 59 -2.23 6.27 5.87
C SER A 59 -0.81 6.41 6.44
N GLN A 60 -0.65 6.15 7.74
CA GLN A 60 0.58 6.50 8.46
C GLN A 60 1.82 5.75 7.95
N LEU A 61 1.72 4.46 7.63
CA LEU A 61 2.87 3.72 7.11
C LEU A 61 3.25 4.21 5.72
N ALA A 62 2.28 4.46 4.84
CA ALA A 62 2.54 5.06 3.53
C ALA A 62 3.25 6.41 3.68
N TRP A 63 2.76 7.28 4.57
CA TRP A 63 3.38 8.57 4.84
C TRP A 63 4.84 8.45 5.30
N LEU A 64 5.10 7.56 6.26
CA LEU A 64 6.46 7.32 6.79
C LEU A 64 7.40 6.78 5.71
N LEU A 65 6.93 5.84 4.89
CA LEU A 65 7.73 5.25 3.81
C LEU A 65 7.99 6.27 2.69
N ARG A 66 7.03 7.13 2.35
CA ARG A 66 7.24 8.23 1.39
C ARG A 66 8.31 9.20 1.90
N ALA A 67 8.19 9.64 3.16
CA ALA A 67 9.14 10.57 3.77
C ALA A 67 10.57 10.01 3.82
N SER A 68 10.72 8.72 4.13
CA SER A 68 12.03 8.05 4.27
C SER A 68 12.67 7.62 2.95
N THR A 69 11.87 7.31 1.93
CA THR A 69 12.39 6.74 0.67
C THR A 69 12.32 7.69 -0.53
N LEU A 70 11.48 8.72 -0.46
CA LEU A 70 11.10 9.59 -1.58
C LEU A 70 10.50 8.82 -2.78
N VAL A 71 9.92 7.65 -2.52
CA VAL A 71 9.17 6.88 -3.51
C VAL A 71 7.69 7.23 -3.40
N ASP A 72 7.02 7.32 -4.55
CA ASP A 72 5.56 7.46 -4.61
C ASP A 72 4.91 6.13 -4.20
N ILE A 73 4.38 6.10 -2.97
CA ILE A 73 3.74 4.93 -2.36
C ILE A 73 2.27 5.25 -2.09
N ASP A 74 1.39 4.42 -2.62
CA ASP A 74 -0.06 4.48 -2.38
C ASP A 74 -0.45 3.68 -1.13
N CYS A 75 -1.71 3.74 -0.73
CA CYS A 75 -2.22 3.01 0.43
C CYS A 75 -3.57 2.36 0.17
N PHE A 76 -3.69 1.12 0.63
CA PHE A 76 -4.95 0.42 0.83
C PHE A 76 -5.18 0.29 2.32
N SER A 77 -6.17 1.01 2.83
CA SER A 77 -6.41 1.10 4.26
C SER A 77 -7.87 0.85 4.64
N ASN A 78 -8.10 0.44 5.88
CA ASN A 78 -9.43 0.24 6.45
C ASN A 78 -9.44 0.60 7.94
N VAL A 79 -10.55 1.13 8.44
CA VAL A 79 -10.77 1.52 9.84
C VAL A 79 -11.96 0.81 10.52
N GLN A 80 -12.46 -0.29 9.94
CA GLN A 80 -13.64 -1.02 10.42
C GLN A 80 -13.46 -1.81 11.74
N GLY A 81 -12.33 -1.65 12.45
CA GLY A 81 -12.06 -2.36 13.71
C GLY A 81 -11.92 -3.88 13.59
N GLN A 82 -11.92 -4.42 12.37
CA GLN A 82 -11.73 -5.85 12.07
C GLN A 82 -10.46 -6.06 11.24
N PRO A 83 -9.81 -7.24 11.35
CA PRO A 83 -8.68 -7.59 10.49
C PRO A 83 -9.02 -7.49 9.00
N ILE A 84 -8.03 -7.13 8.19
CA ILE A 84 -8.19 -7.13 6.73
C ILE A 84 -8.30 -8.58 6.25
N ARG A 85 -9.42 -8.89 5.57
CA ARG A 85 -9.65 -10.23 5.02
C ARG A 85 -8.72 -10.48 3.82
N PRO A 86 -8.14 -11.67 3.67
CA PRO A 86 -7.31 -12.00 2.49
C PRO A 86 -8.04 -11.77 1.16
N GLY A 87 -9.35 -12.05 1.10
CA GLY A 87 -10.17 -11.76 -0.07
C GLY A 87 -10.20 -10.29 -0.46
N SER A 88 -10.24 -9.36 0.51
CA SER A 88 -10.21 -7.92 0.25
C SER A 88 -8.88 -7.47 -0.37
N ILE A 89 -7.77 -8.04 0.12
CA ILE A 89 -6.44 -7.77 -0.43
C ILE A 89 -6.34 -8.32 -1.86
N LEU A 90 -6.88 -9.53 -2.12
CA LEU A 90 -6.91 -10.09 -3.47
C LEU A 90 -7.71 -9.22 -4.44
N GLN A 91 -8.86 -8.70 -4.03
CA GLN A 91 -9.67 -7.80 -4.87
C GLN A 91 -8.96 -6.48 -5.15
N MET A 92 -8.30 -5.90 -4.13
CA MET A 92 -7.46 -4.72 -4.32
C MET A 92 -6.35 -5.00 -5.34
N ILE A 93 -5.61 -6.12 -5.20
CA ILE A 93 -4.55 -6.48 -6.14
C ILE A 93 -5.11 -6.59 -7.57
N LYS A 94 -6.23 -7.28 -7.76
CA LYS A 94 -6.87 -7.43 -9.08
C LYS A 94 -7.17 -6.07 -9.73
N LYS A 95 -7.76 -5.16 -8.96
CA LYS A 95 -8.03 -3.79 -9.40
C LYS A 95 -6.75 -3.05 -9.82
N GLU A 96 -5.67 -3.21 -9.06
CA GLU A 96 -4.41 -2.50 -9.30
C GLU A 96 -3.59 -3.03 -10.47
N VAL A 97 -3.69 -4.32 -10.76
CA VAL A 97 -2.93 -4.96 -11.85
C VAL A 97 -3.78 -5.28 -13.07
N ASN A 98 -5.03 -4.80 -13.11
CA ASN A 98 -6.01 -5.03 -14.19
C ASN A 98 -6.18 -6.53 -14.54
N LEU A 99 -6.39 -7.35 -13.52
CA LEU A 99 -6.70 -8.78 -13.65
C LEU A 99 -8.21 -9.05 -13.61
#